data_AF-A0A960U8R0-F1
#
_entry.id   AF-A0A960U8R0-F1
#
_cell.length_a   1.000
_cell.length_b   1.000
_cell.length_c   1.000
_cell.angle_alpha   90.00
_cell.angle_beta   90.00
_cell.angle_gamma   90.00
#
_symmetry.space_group_name_H-M   'P 1'
#
loop_
_entity.id
_entity.type
_entity.pdbx_description
1 polymer ?
#
loop_
_entity_poly.entity_id
_entity_poly.type
_entity_poly.pdbx_seq_one_letter_code
_entity_poly.pdbx_strand_id
1 'polypeptide(L)'
;SPLLWDIRSGLSAGRVQSTVLKWICDRQKEIEEFATEEYYEVSAELREGLLFLLVEPVDTSLKTLHLSSQKQVEDIIKDLNKLEKNETEVKLKVVDIQSEKKTRYPPPPFTTSTLQQEAYRRLKFPANKTMLLAQKLYEGVDIAGEGRLGFITYMRTDSVRISEEAALKRRIYIEKQFGKVFIGLMQRKSKKGNIQDAHEAIRPVSISREPKNYTNKLPKDLLDLYKLIWERFVVSGMAAEQSVEYKYLSKRKDYYFLNKQKEVVFEGFTVFTGENKKKEKPHHLEKGKEYVVEKFFWEKKNTEAPIPFTEATIIRKMESSGVGRPSTYASSLNVLFKRKYIRKEKNYLLPEELGLLVNTRLCENFIEFIDEKFTASIEKKLDLVEMKKLERLQLIKDFYSSLQKCLVQTKKKPFTTKKNNLESEPEKKNLCPLCNKGEIKVKNTGRGKKYQQCSRFPHCEFMEYI
;
A
#
# COMPACT_ATOMS: atom_id res chain seq x y z
N SER A 1 19.36 10.92 -18.23
CA SER A 1 20.27 9.77 -18.04
C SER A 1 21.73 10.14 -18.18
N PRO A 2 22.22 10.80 -19.25
CA PRO A 2 23.65 11.10 -19.39
C PRO A 2 24.26 11.86 -18.20
N LEU A 3 23.52 12.81 -17.61
CA LEU A 3 23.95 13.55 -16.42
C LEU A 3 24.11 12.71 -15.14
N LEU A 4 23.59 11.48 -15.12
CA LEU A 4 23.78 10.53 -14.02
C LEU A 4 24.94 9.57 -14.28
N TRP A 5 25.50 9.54 -15.49
CA TRP A 5 26.53 8.57 -15.85
C TRP A 5 27.89 8.87 -15.23
N ASP A 6 28.07 10.10 -14.73
CA ASP A 6 29.21 10.46 -13.88
C ASP A 6 29.22 9.69 -12.55
N ILE A 7 28.06 9.16 -12.11
CA ILE A 7 27.97 8.23 -10.97
C ILE A 7 28.30 6.81 -11.45
N ARG A 8 27.55 6.33 -12.44
CA ARG A 8 27.70 5.00 -13.03
C ARG A 8 27.10 4.98 -14.43
N SER A 9 27.76 4.31 -15.38
CA SER A 9 27.21 4.11 -16.71
C SER A 9 25.89 3.31 -16.67
N GLY A 10 24.96 3.64 -17.57
CA GLY A 10 23.69 2.92 -17.71
C GLY A 10 22.61 3.27 -16.68
N LEU A 11 22.83 4.26 -15.80
CA LEU A 11 21.78 4.78 -14.92
C LEU A 11 20.66 5.46 -15.72
N SER A 12 19.44 5.34 -15.20
CA SER A 12 18.24 5.96 -15.77
C SER A 12 17.57 6.88 -14.76
N ALA A 13 17.05 7.99 -15.25
CA ALA A 13 16.07 8.81 -14.56
C ALA A 13 14.79 8.82 -15.39
N GLY A 14 13.65 8.86 -14.72
CA GLY A 14 12.36 9.03 -15.38
C GLY A 14 11.39 9.65 -14.40
N ARG A 15 10.57 10.58 -14.87
CA ARG A 15 9.67 11.39 -14.04
C ARG A 15 8.97 10.58 -12.94
N VAL A 16 8.19 9.56 -13.33
CA VAL A 16 7.45 8.72 -12.36
C VAL A 16 8.36 7.90 -11.45
N GLN A 17 9.36 7.18 -12.00
CA GLN A 17 10.26 6.36 -11.19
C GLN A 17 11.06 7.19 -10.19
N SER A 18 11.50 8.38 -10.58
CA SER A 18 12.30 9.29 -9.75
C SER A 18 11.46 9.93 -8.65
N THR A 19 10.20 10.29 -8.90
CA THR A 19 9.27 10.71 -7.84
C THR A 19 9.03 9.59 -6.82
N VAL A 20 8.85 8.35 -7.28
CA VAL A 20 8.66 7.20 -6.37
C VAL A 20 9.93 6.92 -5.56
N LEU A 21 11.11 6.98 -6.18
CA LEU A 21 12.39 6.87 -5.47
C LEU A 21 12.51 7.95 -4.40
N LYS A 22 12.18 9.20 -4.75
CA LYS A 22 12.21 10.32 -3.80
C LYS A 22 11.35 10.06 -2.58
N TRP A 23 10.11 9.59 -2.73
CA TRP A 23 9.27 9.27 -1.58
C TRP A 23 9.87 8.19 -0.67
N ILE A 24 10.52 7.18 -1.24
CA ILE A 24 11.18 6.12 -0.47
C ILE A 24 12.38 6.70 0.29
N CYS A 25 13.18 7.57 -0.35
CA CYS A 25 14.29 8.26 0.30
C CYS A 25 13.83 9.25 1.38
N ASP A 26 12.77 10.04 1.11
CA ASP A 26 12.20 10.97 2.09
C ASP A 26 11.67 10.21 3.31
N ARG A 27 10.96 9.08 3.11
CA ARG A 27 10.51 8.23 4.21
C ARG A 27 11.67 7.65 5.02
N GLN A 28 12.74 7.22 4.35
CA GLN A 28 13.93 6.74 5.06
C GLN A 28 14.55 7.84 5.92
N LYS A 29 14.63 9.07 5.39
CA LYS A 29 15.12 10.23 6.12
C LYS A 29 14.22 10.58 7.30
N GLU A 30 12.90 10.57 7.12
CA GLU A 30 11.92 10.78 8.20
C GLU A 30 12.12 9.77 9.34
N ILE A 31 12.47 8.52 9.03
CA ILE A 31 12.74 7.46 10.02
C ILE A 31 14.07 7.71 10.74
N GLU A 32 15.11 8.06 10.00
CA GLU A 32 16.46 8.32 10.55
C GLU A 32 16.48 9.55 11.46
N GLU A 33 15.69 10.57 11.15
CA GLU A 33 15.58 11.82 11.92
C GLU A 33 14.51 11.75 13.03
N PHE A 34 13.77 10.65 13.15
CA PHE A 34 12.68 10.52 14.12
C PHE A 34 13.20 10.39 15.56
N ALA A 35 12.94 11.40 16.38
CA ALA A 35 13.16 11.33 17.82
C ALA A 35 11.98 10.63 18.49
N THR A 36 12.24 9.48 19.12
CA THR A 36 11.22 8.75 19.89
C THR A 36 10.93 9.49 21.18
N GLU A 37 9.64 9.73 21.43
CA GLU A 37 9.14 10.37 22.66
C GLU A 37 8.39 9.34 23.48
N GLU A 38 8.67 9.33 24.78
CA GLU A 38 8.03 8.47 25.74
C GLU A 38 6.76 9.13 26.28
N TYR A 39 5.69 8.35 26.39
CA TYR A 39 4.45 8.78 27.03
C TYR A 39 3.77 7.63 27.76
N TYR A 40 2.85 7.98 28.64
CA TYR A 40 2.13 7.04 29.47
C TYR A 40 0.63 7.20 29.26
N GLU A 41 -0.07 6.08 29.17
CA GLU A 41 -1.53 6.04 29.16
C GLU A 41 -2.03 5.35 30.43
N VAL A 42 -3.09 5.89 31.03
CA VAL A 42 -3.74 5.30 32.22
C VAL A 42 -5.04 4.66 31.81
N SER A 43 -5.28 3.45 32.32
CA SER A 43 -6.52 2.70 32.12
C SER A 43 -7.16 2.34 33.45
N ALA A 44 -8.49 2.24 33.43
CA ALA A 44 -9.29 1.67 34.51
C ALA A 44 -9.93 0.37 34.03
N GLU A 45 -9.72 -0.72 34.76
CA GLU A 45 -10.43 -1.98 34.57
C GLU A 45 -11.59 -2.05 35.55
N LEU A 46 -12.82 -2.18 35.03
CA LEU A 46 -14.00 -2.42 35.86
C LEU A 46 -14.12 -3.91 36.19
N ARG A 47 -14.78 -4.26 37.29
CA ARG A 47 -15.06 -5.66 37.67
C ARG A 47 -15.84 -6.45 36.62
N GLU A 48 -16.59 -5.76 35.79
CA GLU A 48 -17.30 -6.32 34.64
C GLU A 48 -16.36 -6.71 33.48
N GLY A 49 -15.03 -6.53 33.63
CA GLY A 49 -14.02 -6.84 32.61
C GLY A 49 -13.87 -5.75 31.55
N LEU A 50 -14.40 -4.56 31.78
CA LEU A 50 -14.35 -3.45 30.82
C LEU A 50 -13.14 -2.54 31.07
N LEU A 51 -12.40 -2.26 30.00
CA LEU A 51 -11.28 -1.33 30.02
C LEU A 51 -11.71 0.07 29.57
N PHE A 52 -11.38 1.08 30.37
CA PHE A 52 -11.58 2.48 30.05
C PHE A 52 -10.24 3.20 29.99
N LEU A 53 -10.03 4.04 28.98
CA LEU A 53 -8.82 4.87 28.84
C LEU A 53 -9.04 6.26 29.41
N LEU A 54 -8.06 6.79 30.14
CA LEU A 54 -8.05 8.16 30.61
C LEU A 54 -7.99 9.12 29.42
N VAL A 55 -8.89 10.11 29.41
CA VAL A 55 -9.05 11.08 28.32
C VAL A 55 -9.09 12.51 28.83
N GLU A 56 -8.76 13.43 27.95
CA GLU A 56 -8.89 14.87 28.16
C GLU A 56 -9.71 15.52 27.04
N PRO A 57 -10.41 16.63 27.33
CA PRO A 57 -11.04 17.43 26.30
C PRO A 57 -9.99 18.15 25.44
N VAL A 58 -10.06 17.96 24.12
CA VAL A 58 -9.28 18.71 23.13
C VAL A 58 -10.23 19.25 22.07
N ASP A 59 -10.33 20.58 22.02
CA ASP A 59 -11.33 21.31 21.23
C ASP A 59 -12.76 20.81 21.53
N THR A 60 -13.47 20.32 20.51
CA THR A 60 -14.81 19.76 20.62
C THR A 60 -14.81 18.22 20.74
N SER A 61 -13.67 17.60 21.08
CA SER A 61 -13.49 16.15 21.09
C SER A 61 -12.80 15.64 22.36
N LEU A 62 -12.87 14.33 22.60
CA LEU A 62 -12.10 13.65 23.64
C LEU A 62 -10.93 12.91 23.00
N LYS A 63 -9.72 13.12 23.52
CA LYS A 63 -8.51 12.38 23.12
C LYS A 63 -7.93 11.63 24.31
N THR A 64 -7.25 10.52 24.04
CA THR A 64 -6.47 9.81 25.06
C THR A 64 -5.46 10.78 25.66
N LEU A 65 -5.42 10.88 26.99
CA LEU A 65 -4.45 11.71 27.68
C LEU A 65 -3.09 11.02 27.66
N HIS A 66 -2.10 11.67 27.05
CA HIS A 66 -0.71 11.20 27.02
C HIS A 66 0.08 11.94 28.10
N LEU A 67 0.54 11.22 29.11
CA LEU A 67 1.31 11.79 30.22
C LEU A 67 2.81 11.67 29.93
N SER A 68 3.59 12.70 30.25
CA SER A 68 5.03 12.77 29.90
C SER A 68 5.98 12.24 30.98
N SER A 69 5.47 11.87 32.15
CA SER A 69 6.31 11.32 33.23
C SER A 69 5.60 10.31 34.10
N GLN A 70 6.36 9.30 34.56
CA GLN A 70 5.88 8.29 35.50
C GLN A 70 5.35 8.90 36.81
N LYS A 71 6.00 9.97 37.32
CA LYS A 71 5.54 10.65 38.54
C LYS A 71 4.13 11.21 38.40
N GLN A 72 3.79 11.83 37.26
CA GLN A 72 2.43 12.30 37.00
C GLN A 72 1.43 11.15 37.00
N VAL A 73 1.78 10.01 36.41
CA VAL A 73 0.93 8.80 36.40
C VAL A 73 0.70 8.28 37.82
N GLU A 74 1.76 8.18 38.63
CA GLU A 74 1.69 7.73 40.02
C GLU A 74 0.84 8.68 40.88
N ASP A 75 0.99 9.99 40.72
CA ASP A 75 0.20 11.00 41.43
C ASP A 75 -1.29 10.91 41.04
N ILE A 76 -1.60 10.71 39.75
CA ILE A 76 -2.96 10.51 39.25
C ILE A 76 -3.57 9.22 39.83
N ILE A 77 -2.87 8.09 39.74
CA ILE A 77 -3.37 6.80 40.27
C ILE A 77 -3.53 6.86 41.79
N LYS A 78 -2.61 7.50 42.49
CA LYS A 78 -2.71 7.72 43.94
C LYS A 78 -3.93 8.56 44.27
N ASP A 79 -4.23 9.60 43.49
CA ASP A 79 -5.44 10.38 43.71
C ASP A 79 -6.71 9.58 43.39
N LEU A 80 -6.75 8.87 42.25
CA LEU A 80 -7.89 8.03 41.86
C LEU A 80 -8.23 6.96 42.90
N ASN A 81 -7.23 6.37 43.56
CA ASN A 81 -7.43 5.34 44.59
C ASN A 81 -7.88 5.87 45.95
N LYS A 82 -7.84 7.19 46.20
CA LYS A 82 -8.40 7.74 47.43
C LYS A 82 -9.92 7.59 47.42
N LEU A 83 -10.45 6.99 48.48
CA LEU A 83 -11.89 6.92 48.74
C LEU A 83 -12.40 8.29 49.21
N GLU A 84 -13.55 8.72 48.71
CA GLU A 84 -14.28 9.87 49.22
C GLU A 84 -15.02 9.52 50.53
N LYS A 85 -15.49 10.54 51.25
CA LYS A 85 -16.19 10.35 52.53
C LYS A 85 -17.45 9.50 52.30
N ASN A 86 -17.54 8.36 52.96
CA ASN A 86 -18.59 7.32 52.83
C ASN A 86 -18.47 6.37 51.62
N GLU A 87 -17.37 6.37 50.87
CA GLU A 87 -17.08 5.32 49.89
C GLU A 87 -16.41 4.11 50.55
N THR A 88 -16.86 2.90 50.22
CA THR A 88 -16.20 1.63 50.60
C THR A 88 -15.34 1.05 49.49
N GLU A 89 -15.58 1.46 48.23
CA GLU A 89 -14.91 0.96 47.04
C GLU A 89 -14.71 2.09 46.03
N VAL A 90 -13.64 1.99 45.24
CA VAL A 90 -13.36 2.94 44.15
C VAL A 90 -14.30 2.65 42.99
N LYS A 91 -15.02 3.69 42.54
CA LYS A 91 -16.00 3.58 41.46
C LYS A 91 -15.80 4.62 40.37
N LEU A 92 -16.17 4.26 39.15
CA LEU A 92 -16.37 5.18 38.02
C LEU A 92 -17.86 5.40 37.81
N LYS A 93 -18.29 6.66 37.71
CA LYS A 93 -19.67 7.03 37.38
C LYS A 93 -19.80 7.29 35.89
N VAL A 94 -20.73 6.63 35.21
CA VAL A 94 -21.02 6.93 33.80
C VAL A 94 -21.75 8.26 33.70
N VAL A 95 -21.12 9.27 33.12
CA VAL A 95 -21.65 10.64 33.03
C VAL A 95 -22.27 10.94 31.66
N ASP A 96 -21.81 10.26 30.61
CA ASP A 96 -22.42 10.38 29.28
C ASP A 96 -22.36 9.06 28.50
N ILE A 97 -23.36 8.85 27.65
CA ILE A 97 -23.43 7.70 26.76
C ILE A 97 -23.83 8.23 25.39
N GLN A 98 -22.97 8.04 24.40
CA GLN A 98 -23.25 8.36 23.02
C GLN A 98 -23.35 7.06 22.23
N SER A 99 -24.35 6.98 21.36
CA SER A 99 -24.47 5.88 20.39
C SER A 99 -24.55 6.45 18.99
N GLU A 100 -23.82 5.83 18.07
CA GLU A 100 -23.81 6.25 16.67
C GLU A 100 -24.01 5.03 15.77
N LYS A 101 -25.01 5.10 14.89
CA LYS A 101 -25.18 4.09 13.83
C LYS A 101 -24.07 4.29 12.80
N LYS A 102 -23.28 3.25 12.56
CA LYS A 102 -22.23 3.21 11.55
C LYS A 102 -22.61 2.25 10.44
N THR A 103 -22.35 2.69 9.21
CA THR A 103 -22.48 1.88 8.01
C THR A 103 -21.11 1.66 7.38
N ARG A 104 -20.67 0.41 7.27
CA ARG A 104 -19.44 0.04 6.57
C ARG A 104 -19.82 -0.57 5.22
N TYR A 105 -19.56 0.19 4.16
CA TYR A 105 -19.85 -0.24 2.79
C TYR A 105 -18.85 -1.29 2.30
N PRO A 106 -19.26 -2.22 1.43
CA PRO A 106 -18.33 -3.14 0.80
C PRO A 106 -17.34 -2.36 -0.09
N PRO A 107 -16.10 -2.86 -0.21
CA PRO A 107 -15.14 -2.31 -1.15
C PRO A 107 -15.63 -2.49 -2.60
N PRO A 108 -15.36 -1.55 -3.50
CA PRO A 108 -15.76 -1.66 -4.90
C PRO A 108 -15.02 -2.80 -5.62
N PRO A 109 -15.46 -3.18 -6.84
CA PRO A 109 -14.68 -4.03 -7.73
C PRO A 109 -13.25 -3.50 -7.92
N PHE A 110 -12.32 -4.38 -8.27
CA PHE A 110 -10.92 -4.00 -8.37
C PHE A 110 -10.64 -3.03 -9.53
N THR A 111 -9.87 -1.99 -9.23
CA THR A 111 -9.00 -1.29 -10.17
C THR A 111 -7.63 -1.97 -10.19
N THR A 112 -6.72 -1.55 -11.07
CA THR A 112 -5.34 -2.08 -11.11
C THR A 112 -4.58 -1.82 -9.82
N SER A 113 -4.67 -0.61 -9.28
CA SER A 113 -4.03 -0.19 -8.03
C SER A 113 -4.52 -1.02 -6.84
N THR A 114 -5.84 -1.17 -6.69
CA THR A 114 -6.44 -1.89 -5.58
C THR A 114 -6.22 -3.40 -5.68
N LEU A 115 -6.14 -3.97 -6.90
CA LEU A 115 -5.74 -5.36 -7.11
C LEU A 115 -4.30 -5.59 -6.66
N GLN A 116 -3.35 -4.75 -7.07
CA GLN A 116 -1.94 -4.88 -6.67
C GLN A 116 -1.77 -4.76 -5.16
N GLN A 117 -2.49 -3.82 -4.52
CA GLN A 117 -2.48 -3.65 -3.06
C GLN A 117 -2.99 -4.90 -2.33
N GLU A 118 -4.14 -5.44 -2.73
CA GLU A 118 -4.73 -6.60 -2.05
C GLU A 118 -3.99 -7.91 -2.36
N ALA A 119 -3.48 -8.09 -3.58
CA ALA A 119 -2.66 -9.24 -3.92
C ALA A 119 -1.37 -9.24 -3.08
N TYR A 120 -0.75 -8.08 -2.85
CA TYR A 120 0.38 -7.97 -1.93
C TYR A 120 -0.03 -8.27 -0.49
N ARG A 121 -1.14 -7.69 0.00
CA ARG A 121 -1.58 -7.83 1.39
C ARG A 121 -1.95 -9.29 1.73
N ARG A 122 -2.81 -9.91 0.91
CA ARG A 122 -3.40 -11.24 1.13
C ARG A 122 -2.57 -12.39 0.58
N LEU A 123 -1.94 -12.22 -0.58
CA LEU A 123 -1.22 -13.30 -1.29
C LEU A 123 0.30 -13.13 -1.28
N LYS A 124 0.81 -12.01 -0.74
CA LYS A 124 2.24 -11.64 -0.77
C LYS A 124 2.82 -11.55 -2.19
N PHE A 125 1.97 -11.33 -3.20
CA PHE A 125 2.41 -11.19 -4.59
C PHE A 125 2.93 -9.77 -4.85
N PRO A 126 4.18 -9.61 -5.33
CA PRO A 126 4.67 -8.33 -5.83
C PRO A 126 3.80 -7.79 -6.96
N ALA A 127 3.85 -6.47 -7.19
CA ALA A 127 3.07 -5.80 -8.22
C ALA A 127 3.32 -6.38 -9.62
N ASN A 128 4.60 -6.65 -9.95
CA ASN A 128 4.98 -7.25 -11.23
C ASN A 128 4.42 -8.67 -11.40
N LYS A 129 4.51 -9.50 -10.36
CA LYS A 129 3.94 -10.87 -10.37
C LYS A 129 2.42 -10.82 -10.54
N THR A 130 1.75 -9.94 -9.80
CA THR A 130 0.30 -9.73 -9.89
C THR A 130 -0.14 -9.38 -11.31
N MET A 131 0.56 -8.43 -11.96
CA MET A 131 0.21 -8.02 -13.32
C MET A 131 0.49 -9.12 -14.37
N LEU A 132 1.56 -9.90 -14.21
CA LEU A 132 1.84 -11.05 -15.08
C LEU A 132 0.74 -12.12 -14.98
N LEU A 133 0.31 -12.46 -13.76
CA LEU A 133 -0.75 -13.43 -13.53
C LEU A 133 -2.11 -12.92 -14.03
N ALA A 134 -2.44 -11.66 -13.77
CA ALA A 134 -3.66 -11.03 -14.27
C ALA A 134 -3.69 -11.01 -15.81
N GLN A 135 -2.55 -10.76 -16.46
CA GLN A 135 -2.44 -10.81 -17.91
C GLN A 135 -2.74 -12.22 -18.44
N LYS A 136 -2.20 -13.27 -17.82
CA LYS A 136 -2.53 -14.66 -18.18
C LYS A 136 -4.01 -14.98 -17.98
N LEU A 137 -4.61 -14.52 -16.87
CA LEU A 137 -6.04 -14.71 -16.62
C LEU A 137 -6.90 -13.97 -17.67
N TYR A 138 -6.45 -12.85 -18.20
CA TYR A 138 -7.14 -12.09 -19.25
C TYR A 138 -7.00 -12.75 -20.63
N GLU A 139 -5.78 -13.07 -21.06
CA GLU A 139 -5.47 -13.69 -22.37
C GLU A 139 -5.93 -15.15 -22.48
N GLY A 140 -6.16 -15.77 -21.32
CA GLY A 140 -6.70 -17.11 -21.18
C GLY A 140 -5.68 -18.15 -20.78
N VAL A 141 -6.21 -19.18 -20.12
CA VAL A 141 -5.45 -20.36 -19.65
C VAL A 141 -6.11 -21.59 -20.24
N ASP A 142 -5.29 -22.56 -20.68
CA ASP A 142 -5.78 -23.81 -21.23
C ASP A 142 -6.30 -24.70 -20.09
N ILE A 143 -7.58 -25.04 -20.14
CA ILE A 143 -8.28 -25.83 -19.12
C ILE A 143 -8.66 -27.19 -19.72
N ALA A 144 -8.24 -28.27 -19.06
CA ALA A 144 -8.57 -29.62 -19.48
C ALA A 144 -10.09 -29.82 -19.60
N GLY A 145 -10.53 -30.22 -20.80
CA GLY A 145 -11.93 -30.44 -21.14
C GLY A 145 -12.77 -29.18 -21.47
N GLU A 146 -12.22 -27.98 -21.29
CA GLU A 146 -12.94 -26.71 -21.55
C GLU A 146 -12.23 -25.80 -22.58
N GLY A 147 -11.02 -26.17 -23.01
CA GLY A 147 -10.23 -25.38 -23.96
C GLY A 147 -9.61 -24.13 -23.32
N ARG A 148 -9.27 -23.14 -24.14
CA ARG A 148 -8.65 -21.90 -23.67
C ARG A 148 -9.69 -20.91 -23.15
N LEU A 149 -9.62 -20.57 -21.86
CA LEU A 149 -10.59 -19.71 -21.20
C LEU A 149 -9.95 -18.45 -20.62
N GLY A 150 -10.46 -17.27 -20.99
CA GLY A 150 -10.20 -16.01 -20.29
C GLY A 150 -11.06 -15.90 -19.03
N PHE A 151 -10.47 -15.60 -17.87
CA PHE A 151 -11.14 -15.61 -16.56
C PHE A 151 -11.57 -14.23 -16.08
N ILE A 152 -10.86 -13.17 -16.46
CA ILE A 152 -11.09 -11.80 -15.97
C ILE A 152 -11.20 -10.79 -17.10
N THR A 153 -11.80 -9.64 -16.82
CA THR A 153 -11.75 -8.44 -17.66
C THR A 153 -10.35 -7.82 -17.69
N TYR A 154 -10.13 -6.84 -18.58
CA TYR A 154 -8.83 -6.21 -18.77
C TYR A 154 -8.27 -5.62 -17.46
N MET A 155 -7.02 -5.97 -17.14
CA MET A 155 -6.40 -5.74 -15.84
C MET A 155 -5.75 -4.36 -15.66
N ARG A 156 -5.72 -3.52 -16.70
CA ARG A 156 -5.18 -2.14 -16.65
C ARG A 156 -6.33 -1.15 -16.77
N THR A 157 -6.91 -0.81 -15.62
CA THR A 157 -8.12 0.00 -15.48
C THR A 157 -8.06 0.80 -14.18
N ASP A 158 -8.49 2.05 -14.24
CA ASP A 158 -8.77 2.93 -13.09
C ASP A 158 -10.26 2.94 -12.73
N SER A 159 -11.08 2.19 -13.47
CA SER A 159 -12.53 2.17 -13.33
C SER A 159 -13.00 1.09 -12.35
N VAL A 160 -14.02 1.44 -11.57
CA VAL A 160 -14.79 0.49 -10.73
C VAL A 160 -16.13 0.10 -11.39
N ARG A 161 -16.38 0.57 -12.63
CA ARG A 161 -17.62 0.33 -13.37
C ARG A 161 -17.75 -1.15 -13.75
N ILE A 162 -18.97 -1.67 -13.75
CA ILE A 162 -19.29 -3.00 -14.27
C ILE A 162 -20.45 -2.88 -15.26
N SER A 163 -20.59 -3.82 -16.20
CA SER A 163 -21.76 -3.87 -17.07
C SER A 163 -23.04 -4.18 -16.29
N GLU A 164 -24.19 -3.74 -16.81
CA GLU A 164 -25.51 -4.04 -16.24
C GLU A 164 -25.77 -5.55 -16.19
N GLU A 165 -25.37 -6.28 -17.23
CA GLU A 165 -25.46 -7.74 -17.27
C GLU A 165 -24.65 -8.40 -16.13
N ALA A 166 -23.41 -7.96 -15.91
CA ALA A 166 -22.58 -8.48 -14.82
C ALA A 166 -23.16 -8.12 -13.45
N ALA A 167 -23.72 -6.92 -13.29
CA ALA A 167 -24.39 -6.50 -12.06
C ALA A 167 -25.62 -7.36 -11.76
N LEU A 168 -26.44 -7.67 -12.77
CA LEU A 168 -27.63 -8.52 -12.64
C LEU A 168 -27.24 -9.96 -12.26
N LYS A 169 -26.29 -10.57 -12.99
CA LYS A 169 -25.80 -11.93 -12.67
C LYS A 169 -25.22 -12.01 -11.26
N ARG A 170 -24.50 -10.98 -10.83
CA ARG A 170 -24.00 -10.86 -9.45
C ARG A 170 -25.12 -10.79 -8.43
N ARG A 171 -26.13 -9.97 -8.67
CA ARG A 171 -27.30 -9.85 -7.79
C ARG A 171 -28.00 -11.20 -7.62
N ILE A 172 -28.26 -11.91 -8.71
CA ILE A 172 -28.89 -13.24 -8.70
C ILE A 172 -28.05 -14.24 -7.91
N TYR A 173 -26.72 -14.22 -8.10
CA TYR A 173 -25.81 -15.07 -7.34
C TYR A 173 -25.87 -14.79 -5.83
N ILE A 174 -25.83 -13.52 -5.42
CA ILE A 174 -25.89 -13.13 -4.01
C ILE A 174 -27.23 -13.54 -3.39
N GLU A 175 -28.33 -13.30 -4.09
CA GLU A 175 -29.66 -13.70 -3.64
C GLU A 175 -29.76 -15.21 -3.40
N LYS A 176 -29.24 -16.01 -4.34
CA LYS A 176 -29.26 -17.47 -4.25
C LYS A 176 -28.38 -18.01 -3.11
N GLN A 177 -27.21 -17.41 -2.88
CA GLN A 177 -26.23 -17.95 -1.92
C GLN A 177 -26.38 -17.39 -0.50
N PHE A 178 -26.79 -16.13 -0.36
CA PHE A 178 -26.84 -15.43 0.93
C PHE A 178 -28.25 -14.95 1.29
N GLY A 179 -29.18 -14.89 0.33
CA GLY A 179 -30.53 -14.40 0.52
C GLY A 179 -30.71 -12.92 0.16
N LYS A 180 -31.97 -12.52 -0.04
CA LYS A 180 -32.36 -11.20 -0.57
C LYS A 180 -31.87 -10.02 0.28
N VAL A 181 -31.75 -10.19 1.59
CA VAL A 181 -31.29 -9.15 2.53
C VAL A 181 -29.82 -8.78 2.36
N PHE A 182 -29.01 -9.65 1.76
CA PHE A 182 -27.59 -9.40 1.50
C PHE A 182 -27.32 -8.74 0.16
N ILE A 183 -28.34 -8.44 -0.63
CA ILE A 183 -28.18 -7.73 -1.90
C ILE A 183 -27.90 -6.25 -1.60
N GLY A 184 -26.75 -5.75 -2.05
CA GLY A 184 -26.41 -4.34 -1.93
C GLY A 184 -27.22 -3.46 -2.86
N LEU A 185 -27.53 -2.25 -2.40
CA LEU A 185 -27.98 -1.18 -3.29
C LEU A 185 -26.82 -0.81 -4.23
N MET A 186 -27.11 -0.62 -5.52
CA MET A 186 -26.10 -0.17 -6.49
C MET A 186 -25.44 1.10 -5.95
N GLN A 187 -24.15 1.03 -5.62
CA GLN A 187 -23.42 2.21 -5.16
C GLN A 187 -23.44 3.30 -6.25
N ARG A 188 -23.55 4.55 -5.79
CA ARG A 188 -23.64 5.76 -6.62
C ARG A 188 -22.54 5.79 -7.69
N LYS A 189 -22.91 6.30 -8.88
CA LYS A 189 -21.98 6.66 -9.98
C LYS A 189 -20.73 7.33 -9.42
N SER A 190 -19.56 6.93 -9.92
CA SER A 190 -18.29 7.62 -9.60
C SER A 190 -18.42 9.12 -9.86
N LYS A 191 -17.65 9.93 -9.11
CA LYS A 191 -17.56 11.39 -9.34
C LYS A 191 -17.35 11.64 -10.84
N LYS A 192 -18.25 12.42 -11.45
CA LYS A 192 -18.08 13.00 -12.79
C LYS A 192 -16.68 13.60 -12.90
N GLY A 193 -15.80 12.99 -13.71
CA GLY A 193 -14.43 13.46 -13.87
C GLY A 193 -13.55 12.63 -14.79
N ASN A 194 -13.54 11.30 -14.66
CA ASN A 194 -12.74 10.45 -15.55
C ASN A 194 -13.59 9.98 -16.74
N ILE A 195 -13.31 10.54 -17.91
CA ILE A 195 -13.97 10.24 -19.20
C ILE A 195 -13.37 8.95 -19.83
N GLN A 196 -12.61 8.14 -19.08
CA GLN A 196 -12.27 6.75 -19.44
C GLN A 196 -13.40 5.76 -19.08
N ASP A 197 -14.66 6.21 -19.16
CA ASP A 197 -15.89 5.50 -18.74
C ASP A 197 -16.17 4.23 -19.59
N ALA A 198 -15.40 4.00 -20.66
CA ALA A 198 -15.45 2.77 -21.44
C ALA A 198 -14.84 1.57 -20.70
N HIS A 199 -13.88 1.78 -19.79
CA HIS A 199 -13.21 0.67 -19.11
C HIS A 199 -14.07 0.10 -17.97
N GLU A 200 -14.11 -1.22 -17.88
CA GLU A 200 -14.69 -1.92 -16.74
C GLU A 200 -13.64 -2.15 -15.66
N ALA A 201 -14.11 -2.40 -14.45
CA ALA A 201 -13.33 -2.92 -13.36
C ALA A 201 -12.75 -4.30 -13.68
N ILE A 202 -11.73 -4.69 -12.93
CA ILE A 202 -11.19 -6.04 -12.93
C ILE A 202 -12.16 -6.95 -12.16
N ARG A 203 -12.85 -7.81 -12.91
CA ARG A 203 -13.85 -8.76 -12.41
C ARG A 203 -13.79 -10.07 -13.20
N PRO A 204 -14.40 -11.15 -12.70
CA PRO A 204 -14.61 -12.35 -13.51
C PRO A 204 -15.41 -12.03 -14.77
N VAL A 205 -15.05 -12.65 -15.90
CA VAL A 205 -15.87 -12.56 -17.13
C VAL A 205 -17.23 -13.21 -16.92
N SER A 206 -17.30 -14.28 -16.12
CA SER A 206 -18.52 -14.93 -15.69
C SER A 206 -18.46 -15.25 -14.19
N ILE A 207 -19.53 -14.92 -13.47
CA ILE A 207 -19.65 -15.24 -12.05
C ILE A 207 -19.83 -16.75 -11.79
N SER A 208 -20.36 -17.49 -12.78
CA SER A 208 -20.57 -18.95 -12.67
C SER A 208 -19.27 -19.75 -12.63
N ARG A 209 -18.15 -19.14 -13.02
CA ARG A 209 -16.81 -19.74 -12.93
C ARG A 209 -16.28 -19.63 -11.51
N GLU A 210 -16.93 -20.30 -10.57
CA GLU A 210 -16.51 -20.24 -9.18
C GLU A 210 -15.09 -20.80 -9.00
N PRO A 211 -14.20 -20.13 -8.23
CA PRO A 211 -12.82 -20.57 -8.06
C PRO A 211 -12.68 -22.04 -7.61
N LYS A 212 -13.62 -22.54 -6.80
CA LYS A 212 -13.65 -23.94 -6.32
C LYS A 212 -13.68 -24.98 -7.45
N ASN A 213 -14.25 -24.63 -8.60
CA ASN A 213 -14.36 -25.52 -9.76
C ASN A 213 -13.03 -25.66 -10.52
N TYR A 214 -12.05 -24.80 -10.20
CA TYR A 214 -10.76 -24.72 -10.89
C TYR A 214 -9.57 -25.08 -9.99
N THR A 215 -9.82 -25.58 -8.76
CA THR A 215 -8.77 -25.86 -7.76
C THR A 215 -7.64 -26.75 -8.28
N ASN A 216 -7.99 -27.77 -9.07
CA ASN A 216 -7.02 -28.71 -9.66
C ASN A 216 -6.79 -28.47 -11.16
N LYS A 217 -7.39 -27.40 -11.72
CA LYS A 217 -7.31 -27.07 -13.14
C LYS A 217 -6.44 -25.84 -13.42
N LEU A 218 -6.29 -24.94 -12.45
CA LEU A 218 -5.43 -23.78 -12.52
C LEU A 218 -4.18 -23.96 -11.65
N PRO A 219 -3.01 -23.49 -12.10
CA PRO A 219 -1.85 -23.35 -11.23
C PRO A 219 -2.18 -22.50 -9.99
N LYS A 220 -1.65 -22.89 -8.84
CA LYS A 220 -1.97 -22.29 -7.53
C LYS A 220 -1.97 -20.76 -7.54
N ASP A 221 -0.92 -20.12 -8.02
CA ASP A 221 -0.83 -18.65 -8.04
C ASP A 221 -1.90 -17.99 -8.92
N LEU A 222 -2.28 -18.61 -10.04
CA LEU A 222 -3.35 -18.13 -10.91
C LEU A 222 -4.71 -18.29 -10.23
N LEU A 223 -4.93 -19.45 -9.59
CA LEU A 223 -6.14 -19.72 -8.82
C LEU A 223 -6.30 -18.74 -7.66
N ASP A 224 -5.24 -18.48 -6.90
CA ASP A 224 -5.25 -17.58 -5.75
C ASP A 224 -5.58 -16.14 -6.16
N LEU A 225 -4.97 -15.65 -7.25
CA LEU A 225 -5.29 -14.32 -7.78
C LEU A 225 -6.72 -14.26 -8.35
N TYR A 226 -7.15 -15.29 -9.07
CA TYR A 226 -8.51 -15.37 -9.60
C TYR A 226 -9.55 -15.39 -8.48
N LYS A 227 -9.31 -16.20 -7.45
CA LYS A 227 -10.15 -16.27 -6.25
C LYS A 227 -10.27 -14.89 -5.60
N LEU A 228 -9.15 -14.19 -5.41
CA LEU A 228 -9.16 -12.83 -4.86
C LEU A 228 -10.05 -11.88 -5.69
N ILE A 229 -9.92 -11.89 -7.03
CA ILE A 229 -10.72 -11.07 -7.93
C ILE A 229 -12.21 -11.44 -7.87
N TRP A 230 -12.52 -12.73 -7.88
CA TRP A 230 -13.88 -13.25 -7.84
C TRP A 230 -14.57 -12.89 -6.52
N GLU A 231 -13.89 -13.11 -5.38
CA GLU A 231 -14.40 -12.76 -4.05
C GLU A 231 -14.72 -11.26 -3.95
N ARG A 232 -13.79 -10.39 -4.39
CA ARG A 232 -14.01 -8.93 -4.40
C ARG A 232 -15.21 -8.55 -5.26
N PHE A 233 -15.37 -9.17 -6.43
CA PHE A 233 -16.49 -8.89 -7.30
C PHE A 233 -17.83 -9.23 -6.64
N VAL A 234 -17.95 -10.39 -5.97
CA VAL A 234 -19.14 -10.76 -5.20
C VAL A 234 -19.38 -9.79 -4.06
N VAL A 235 -18.38 -9.59 -3.19
CA VAL A 235 -18.45 -8.70 -2.01
C VAL A 235 -18.91 -7.29 -2.38
N SER A 236 -18.41 -6.74 -3.48
CA SER A 236 -18.77 -5.39 -3.95
C SER A 236 -20.23 -5.22 -4.38
N GLY A 237 -20.99 -6.32 -4.50
CA GLY A 237 -22.43 -6.29 -4.74
C GLY A 237 -23.28 -6.59 -3.50
N MET A 238 -22.67 -6.84 -2.35
CA MET A 238 -23.38 -7.20 -1.12
C MET A 238 -23.84 -5.96 -0.34
N ALA A 239 -24.77 -6.15 0.59
CA ALA A 239 -25.25 -5.10 1.48
C ALA A 239 -24.15 -4.63 2.45
N ALA A 240 -24.25 -3.37 2.90
CA ALA A 240 -23.30 -2.81 3.86
C ALA A 240 -23.50 -3.40 5.26
N GLU A 241 -22.42 -3.55 6.01
CA GLU A 241 -22.49 -3.86 7.44
C GLU A 241 -23.11 -2.68 8.19
N GLN A 242 -24.05 -2.96 9.09
CA GLN A 242 -24.63 -1.99 10.01
C GLN A 242 -24.21 -2.33 11.43
N SER A 243 -23.67 -1.33 12.13
CA SER A 243 -23.28 -1.47 13.53
C SER A 243 -23.70 -0.24 14.34
N VAL A 244 -23.76 -0.41 15.66
CA VAL A 244 -23.87 0.70 16.61
C VAL A 244 -22.54 0.79 17.36
N GLU A 245 -21.92 1.97 17.35
CA GLU A 245 -20.77 2.27 18.20
C GLU A 245 -21.25 3.01 19.45
N TYR A 246 -20.90 2.50 20.62
CA TYR A 246 -21.17 3.11 21.91
C TYR A 246 -19.91 3.75 22.46
N LYS A 247 -20.04 4.97 22.99
CA LYS A 247 -19.01 5.68 23.74
C LYS A 247 -19.54 5.93 25.15
N TYR A 248 -18.94 5.28 26.15
CA TYR A 248 -19.26 5.50 27.55
C TYR A 248 -18.21 6.41 28.15
N LEU A 249 -18.62 7.62 28.51
CA LEU A 249 -17.79 8.55 29.25
C LEU A 249 -18.10 8.38 30.73
N SER A 250 -17.09 7.97 31.47
CA SER A 250 -17.15 7.82 32.91
C SER A 250 -16.26 8.85 33.60
N LYS A 251 -16.59 9.19 34.84
CA LYS A 251 -15.88 10.18 35.63
C LYS A 251 -15.59 9.63 37.02
N ARG A 252 -14.43 9.98 37.55
CA ARG A 252 -14.13 9.93 38.99
C ARG A 252 -13.28 11.15 39.32
N LYS A 253 -13.70 11.92 40.33
CA LYS A 253 -13.10 13.22 40.64
C LYS A 253 -13.02 14.09 39.39
N ASP A 254 -11.87 14.67 39.06
CA ASP A 254 -11.69 15.51 37.87
C ASP A 254 -11.24 14.73 36.62
N TYR A 255 -11.15 13.40 36.71
CA TYR A 255 -10.66 12.53 35.64
C TYR A 255 -11.80 11.91 34.84
N TYR A 256 -11.64 11.91 33.51
CA TYR A 256 -12.59 11.34 32.57
C TYR A 256 -12.00 10.10 31.89
N PHE A 257 -12.83 9.07 31.75
CA PHE A 257 -12.47 7.76 31.26
C PHE A 257 -13.41 7.38 30.12
N LEU A 258 -12.86 6.93 28.99
CA LEU A 258 -13.63 6.59 27.80
C LEU A 258 -13.51 5.10 27.49
N ASN A 259 -14.66 4.44 27.37
CA ASN A 259 -14.78 3.11 26.78
C ASN A 259 -15.53 3.20 25.45
N LYS A 260 -15.07 2.43 24.45
CA LYS A 260 -15.70 2.33 23.13
C LYS A 260 -16.09 0.88 22.86
N GLN A 261 -17.32 0.65 22.47
CA GLN A 261 -17.82 -0.66 22.07
C GLN A 261 -18.46 -0.59 20.69
N LYS A 262 -18.46 -1.71 19.96
CA LYS A 262 -19.12 -1.86 18.68
C LYS A 262 -20.03 -3.07 18.70
N GLU A 263 -21.29 -2.88 18.34
CA GLU A 263 -22.27 -3.95 18.16
C GLU A 263 -22.64 -4.07 16.68
N VAL A 264 -22.40 -5.23 16.06
CA VAL A 264 -22.81 -5.49 14.68
C VAL A 264 -24.27 -5.94 14.65
N VAL A 265 -25.15 -5.05 14.18
CA VAL A 265 -26.60 -5.27 14.05
C VAL A 265 -26.91 -6.07 12.78
N PHE A 266 -26.16 -5.84 11.70
CA PHE A 266 -26.27 -6.59 10.45
C PHE A 266 -24.90 -6.72 9.80
N GLU A 267 -24.48 -7.96 9.50
CA GLU A 267 -23.13 -8.23 8.97
C GLU A 267 -22.94 -7.70 7.53
N GLY A 268 -23.99 -7.72 6.71
CA GLY A 268 -23.85 -7.35 5.31
C GLY A 268 -22.73 -8.16 4.63
N PHE A 269 -21.83 -7.50 3.91
CA PHE A 269 -20.76 -8.17 3.18
C PHE A 269 -19.73 -8.91 4.05
N THR A 270 -19.63 -8.62 5.36
CA THR A 270 -18.64 -9.26 6.24
C THR A 270 -19.01 -10.69 6.60
N VAL A 271 -20.26 -11.12 6.32
CA VAL A 271 -20.64 -12.55 6.35
C VAL A 271 -19.76 -13.38 5.41
N PHE A 272 -19.28 -12.79 4.32
CA PHE A 272 -18.42 -13.45 3.34
C PHE A 272 -17.04 -13.77 3.91
N THR A 273 -16.47 -12.87 4.71
CA THR A 273 -15.14 -13.04 5.32
C THR A 273 -15.19 -13.77 6.66
N GLY A 274 -16.37 -13.89 7.28
CA GLY A 274 -16.54 -14.49 8.59
C GLY A 274 -15.94 -13.66 9.72
N GLU A 275 -15.69 -12.36 9.49
CA GLU A 275 -15.11 -11.41 10.46
C GLU A 275 -15.91 -11.38 11.78
N ASN A 276 -17.22 -11.62 11.73
CA ASN A 276 -18.13 -11.45 12.87
C ASN A 276 -18.52 -12.76 13.58
N LYS A 277 -17.81 -13.89 13.34
CA LYS A 277 -18.14 -15.19 13.95
C LYS A 277 -17.88 -15.29 15.46
N LYS A 278 -17.07 -14.40 16.05
CA LYS A 278 -16.86 -14.29 17.50
C LYS A 278 -17.55 -13.02 17.99
N LYS A 279 -18.77 -13.13 18.52
CA LYS A 279 -19.49 -12.01 19.12
C LYS A 279 -19.35 -12.08 20.64
N GLU A 280 -18.50 -11.22 21.22
CA GLU A 280 -18.76 -10.76 22.58
C GLU A 280 -19.95 -9.79 22.50
N LYS A 281 -20.98 -10.02 23.32
CA LYS A 281 -22.08 -9.06 23.42
C LYS A 281 -21.54 -7.77 24.04
N PRO A 282 -21.90 -6.59 23.52
CA PRO A 282 -21.53 -5.34 24.17
C PRO A 282 -22.09 -5.31 25.59
N HIS A 283 -21.31 -4.79 26.53
CA HIS A 283 -21.83 -4.54 27.88
C HIS A 283 -22.65 -3.25 27.83
N HIS A 284 -23.89 -3.29 28.29
CA HIS A 284 -24.73 -2.10 28.38
C HIS A 284 -24.54 -1.45 29.75
N LEU A 285 -23.90 -0.27 29.76
CA LEU A 285 -23.80 0.55 30.96
C LEU A 285 -24.92 1.60 30.98
N GLU A 286 -25.39 1.92 32.17
CA GLU A 286 -26.43 2.91 32.42
C GLU A 286 -25.86 4.29 32.80
N LYS A 287 -26.44 5.36 32.23
CA LYS A 287 -26.06 6.74 32.55
C LYS A 287 -26.44 7.04 34.01
N GLY A 288 -25.51 7.66 34.73
CA GLY A 288 -25.66 8.01 36.14
C GLY A 288 -25.29 6.90 37.12
N LYS A 289 -25.10 5.66 36.66
CA LYS A 289 -24.72 4.51 37.49
C LYS A 289 -23.22 4.49 37.73
N GLU A 290 -22.84 3.94 38.88
CA GLU A 290 -21.47 3.74 39.30
C GLU A 290 -21.07 2.26 39.18
N TYR A 291 -19.84 2.03 38.73
CA TYR A 291 -19.26 0.71 38.54
C TYR A 291 -17.95 0.61 39.30
N VAL A 292 -17.73 -0.53 39.95
CA VAL A 292 -16.53 -0.74 40.77
C VAL A 292 -15.32 -0.94 39.88
N VAL A 293 -14.28 -0.16 40.16
CA VAL A 293 -12.97 -0.32 39.53
C VAL A 293 -12.25 -1.46 40.21
N GLU A 294 -11.87 -2.47 39.44
CA GLU A 294 -11.01 -3.56 39.91
C GLU A 294 -9.58 -3.05 40.12
N LYS A 295 -9.05 -2.30 39.14
CA LYS A 295 -7.75 -1.63 39.27
C LYS A 295 -7.59 -0.49 38.27
N PHE A 296 -6.75 0.47 38.63
CA PHE A 296 -6.11 1.36 37.66
C PHE A 296 -4.72 0.83 37.34
N PHE A 297 -4.33 0.90 36.08
CA PHE A 297 -3.00 0.54 35.62
C PHE A 297 -2.56 1.50 34.52
N TRP A 298 -1.28 1.45 34.18
CA TRP A 298 -0.72 2.28 33.13
C TRP A 298 0.19 1.48 32.22
N GLU A 299 0.31 1.97 30.99
CA GLU A 299 1.23 1.44 29.99
C GLU A 299 2.19 2.54 29.57
N LYS A 300 3.48 2.25 29.61
CA LYS A 300 4.50 3.09 28.98
C LYS A 300 4.53 2.76 27.49
N LYS A 301 4.38 3.80 26.68
CA LYS A 301 4.40 3.74 25.23
C LYS A 301 5.44 4.70 24.70
N ASN A 302 5.84 4.44 23.46
CA ASN A 302 6.78 5.26 22.72
C ASN A 302 6.10 5.71 21.44
N THR A 303 6.40 6.92 20.98
CA THR A 303 6.03 7.30 19.62
C THR A 303 6.83 6.44 18.64
N GLU A 304 6.20 6.04 17.54
CA GLU A 304 6.84 5.19 16.54
C GLU A 304 7.19 6.01 15.30
N ALA A 305 8.39 5.77 14.76
CA ALA A 305 8.80 6.33 13.48
C ALA A 305 7.82 5.93 12.37
N PRO A 306 7.66 6.74 11.31
CA PRO A 306 6.76 6.40 10.22
C PRO A 306 7.20 5.11 9.53
N ILE A 307 6.25 4.20 9.27
CA ILE A 307 6.56 2.89 8.71
C ILE A 307 7.11 3.04 7.27
N PRO A 308 8.18 2.32 6.88
CA PRO A 308 8.64 2.29 5.50
C PRO A 308 7.54 1.88 4.53
N PHE A 309 7.68 2.27 3.27
CA PHE A 309 6.74 1.82 2.26
C PHE A 309 6.85 0.31 2.01
N THR A 310 5.72 -0.32 1.71
CA THR A 310 5.63 -1.63 1.07
C THR A 310 5.22 -1.41 -0.39
N GLU A 311 5.27 -2.43 -1.25
CA GLU A 311 4.73 -2.30 -2.61
C GLU A 311 3.24 -1.87 -2.59
N ALA A 312 2.44 -2.38 -1.65
CA ALA A 312 1.04 -1.96 -1.52
C ALA A 312 0.91 -0.48 -1.15
N THR A 313 1.64 -0.02 -0.13
CA THR A 313 1.48 1.35 0.37
C THR A 313 2.08 2.39 -0.57
N ILE A 314 3.15 2.07 -1.31
CA ILE A 314 3.68 2.97 -2.33
C ILE A 314 2.74 3.06 -3.55
N ILE A 315 2.11 1.95 -3.98
CA ILE A 315 1.12 1.98 -5.07
C ILE A 315 -0.11 2.79 -4.66
N ARG A 316 -0.56 2.65 -3.40
CA ARG A 316 -1.63 3.50 -2.86
C ARG A 316 -1.25 4.98 -2.93
N LYS A 317 -0.02 5.33 -2.55
CA LYS A 317 0.48 6.71 -2.63
C LYS A 317 0.55 7.22 -4.07
N MET A 318 1.03 6.40 -5.02
CA MET A 318 1.02 6.69 -6.46
C MET A 318 -0.39 7.02 -6.96
N GLU A 319 -1.37 6.16 -6.66
CA GLU A 319 -2.78 6.40 -7.01
C GLU A 319 -3.34 7.67 -6.37
N SER A 320 -3.23 7.82 -5.05
CA SER A 320 -3.83 8.95 -4.32
C SER A 320 -3.25 10.31 -4.69
N SER A 321 -1.99 10.35 -5.13
CA SER A 321 -1.31 11.57 -5.57
C SER A 321 -1.51 11.87 -7.07
N GLY A 322 -2.05 10.91 -7.85
CA GLY A 322 -2.16 11.00 -9.29
C GLY A 322 -0.84 10.78 -10.04
N VAL A 323 0.20 10.30 -9.36
CA VAL A 323 1.51 9.95 -9.94
C VAL A 323 1.46 8.54 -10.53
N GLY A 324 1.60 8.46 -11.84
CA GLY A 324 1.49 7.21 -12.58
C GLY A 324 0.05 6.80 -12.87
N ARG A 325 -0.09 5.71 -13.61
CA ARG A 325 -1.35 5.17 -14.15
C ARG A 325 -1.35 3.63 -13.99
N PRO A 326 -2.48 2.95 -14.20
CA PRO A 326 -2.56 1.49 -14.21
C PRO A 326 -1.44 0.77 -14.96
N SER A 327 -0.97 1.35 -16.06
CA SER A 327 0.13 0.83 -16.89
C SER A 327 1.54 1.05 -16.30
N THR A 328 1.69 1.99 -15.36
CA THR A 328 3.01 2.44 -14.88
C THR A 328 3.32 2.07 -13.43
N TYR A 329 2.35 1.67 -12.60
CA TYR A 329 2.59 1.33 -11.19
C TYR A 329 3.65 0.23 -11.01
N ALA A 330 3.35 -0.98 -11.50
CA ALA A 330 4.24 -2.12 -11.38
C ALA A 330 5.56 -1.93 -12.16
N SER A 331 5.51 -1.30 -13.33
CA SER A 331 6.69 -1.11 -14.17
C SER A 331 7.67 -0.09 -13.56
N SER A 332 7.18 1.01 -12.96
CA SER A 332 8.03 1.99 -12.29
C SER A 332 8.78 1.38 -11.10
N LEU A 333 8.08 0.62 -10.25
CA LEU A 333 8.72 -0.11 -9.15
C LEU A 333 9.73 -1.14 -9.64
N ASN A 334 9.39 -1.91 -10.69
CA ASN A 334 10.30 -2.89 -11.27
C ASN A 334 11.58 -2.25 -11.82
N VAL A 335 11.49 -1.05 -12.39
CA VAL A 335 12.69 -0.30 -12.82
C VAL A 335 13.57 0.05 -11.62
N LEU A 336 13.00 0.54 -10.52
CA LEU A 336 13.78 0.88 -9.32
C LEU A 336 14.53 -0.32 -8.75
N PHE A 337 13.87 -1.49 -8.67
CA PHE A 337 14.52 -2.74 -8.27
C PHE A 337 15.64 -3.16 -9.24
N LYS A 338 15.35 -3.20 -10.55
CA LYS A 338 16.34 -3.61 -11.57
C LYS A 338 17.57 -2.71 -11.60
N ARG A 339 17.41 -1.44 -11.24
CA ARG A 339 18.51 -0.46 -11.17
C ARG A 339 19.27 -0.49 -9.86
N LYS A 340 18.92 -1.38 -8.91
CA LYS A 340 19.47 -1.41 -7.55
C LYS A 340 19.36 -0.03 -6.86
N TYR A 341 18.27 0.71 -7.12
CA TYR A 341 17.99 1.97 -6.41
C TYR A 341 17.25 1.73 -5.10
N ILE A 342 16.46 0.66 -5.06
CA ILE A 342 15.75 0.21 -3.87
C ILE A 342 15.94 -1.29 -3.73
N ARG A 343 15.85 -1.77 -2.50
CA ARG A 343 15.77 -3.18 -2.18
C ARG A 343 14.53 -3.47 -1.34
N LYS A 344 14.20 -4.76 -1.29
CA LYS A 344 13.18 -5.26 -0.40
C LYS A 344 13.84 -5.91 0.80
N GLU A 345 13.54 -5.40 1.99
CA GLU A 345 13.97 -6.00 3.24
C GLU A 345 12.75 -6.39 4.06
N LYS A 346 12.61 -7.69 4.35
CA LYS A 346 11.36 -8.30 4.82
C LYS A 346 10.20 -7.98 3.86
N ASN A 347 9.39 -6.98 4.17
CA ASN A 347 8.27 -6.50 3.37
C ASN A 347 8.36 -5.01 2.99
N TYR A 348 9.44 -4.35 3.40
CA TYR A 348 9.64 -2.91 3.26
C TYR A 348 10.56 -2.59 2.08
N LEU A 349 10.29 -1.46 1.45
CA LEU A 349 11.07 -0.85 0.38
C LEU A 349 12.02 0.15 1.01
N LEU A 350 13.31 -0.15 0.95
CA LEU A 350 14.36 0.70 1.51
C LEU A 350 15.24 1.20 0.35
N PRO A 351 15.71 2.45 0.40
CA PRO A 351 16.63 2.94 -0.60
C PRO A 351 17.99 2.25 -0.44
N GLU A 352 18.65 1.99 -1.56
CA GLU A 352 20.06 1.60 -1.60
C GLU A 352 20.94 2.85 -1.64
N GLU A 353 22.23 2.73 -1.33
CA GLU A 353 23.19 3.85 -1.41
C GLU A 353 23.18 4.54 -2.78
N LEU A 354 23.13 3.73 -3.85
CA LEU A 354 23.01 4.23 -5.21
C LEU A 354 21.70 5.00 -5.43
N GLY A 355 20.60 4.53 -4.85
CA GLY A 355 19.29 5.21 -4.90
C GLY A 355 19.31 6.55 -4.18
N LEU A 356 19.92 6.61 -2.99
CA LEU A 356 20.11 7.85 -2.24
C LEU A 356 20.94 8.86 -3.04
N LEU A 357 22.07 8.43 -3.60
CA LEU A 357 22.92 9.29 -4.40
C LEU A 357 22.20 9.83 -5.64
N VAL A 358 21.50 8.97 -6.39
CA VAL A 358 20.71 9.39 -7.55
C VAL A 358 19.58 10.35 -7.14
N ASN A 359 18.90 10.08 -6.03
CA ASN A 359 17.86 10.97 -5.51
C ASN A 359 18.42 12.35 -5.17
N THR A 360 19.53 12.42 -4.42
CA THR A 360 20.20 13.69 -4.08
C THR A 360 20.55 14.49 -5.32
N ARG A 361 21.14 13.86 -6.34
CA ARG A 361 21.46 14.52 -7.62
C ARG A 361 20.26 15.10 -8.32
N LEU A 362 19.16 14.35 -8.35
CA LEU A 362 17.94 14.79 -9.01
C LEU A 362 17.25 15.91 -8.20
N CYS A 363 17.31 15.87 -6.87
CA CYS A 363 16.78 16.94 -6.02
C CYS A 363 17.57 18.25 -6.17
N GLU A 364 18.89 18.21 -6.33
CA GLU A 364 19.73 19.41 -6.47
C GLU A 364 19.42 20.24 -7.72
N ASN A 365 19.07 19.58 -8.83
CA ASN A 365 18.98 20.22 -10.14
C ASN A 365 17.64 20.05 -10.84
N PHE A 366 16.89 18.99 -10.53
CA PHE A 366 15.71 18.55 -11.28
C PHE A 366 14.46 18.39 -10.39
N ILE A 367 14.44 18.99 -9.19
CA ILE A 367 13.32 18.85 -8.25
C ILE A 367 11.97 19.20 -8.88
N GLU A 368 11.92 20.25 -9.71
CA GLU A 368 10.72 20.66 -10.43
C GLU A 368 10.17 19.57 -11.37
N PHE A 369 11.00 18.63 -11.83
CA PHE A 369 10.63 17.54 -12.72
C PHE A 369 10.31 16.23 -12.01
N ILE A 370 10.70 16.09 -10.74
CA ILE A 370 10.50 14.88 -9.94
C ILE A 370 9.59 15.10 -8.72
N ASP A 371 9.10 16.32 -8.52
CA ASP A 371 8.09 16.65 -7.53
C ASP A 371 6.75 15.96 -7.81
N GLU A 372 6.03 15.63 -6.74
CA GLU A 372 4.72 14.98 -6.78
C GLU A 372 3.69 15.79 -7.57
N LYS A 373 3.58 17.10 -7.31
CA LYS A 373 2.58 17.96 -7.95
C LYS A 373 2.87 18.11 -9.44
N PHE A 374 4.13 18.33 -9.81
CA PHE A 374 4.52 18.40 -11.22
C PHE A 374 4.22 17.10 -11.94
N THR A 375 4.64 15.96 -11.37
CA THR A 375 4.45 14.65 -11.98
C THR A 375 2.97 14.34 -12.18
N ALA A 376 2.13 14.57 -11.16
CA ALA A 376 0.68 14.41 -11.27
C ALA A 376 0.06 15.35 -12.32
N SER A 377 0.57 16.59 -12.43
CA SER A 377 0.09 17.55 -13.43
C SER A 377 0.37 17.10 -14.87
N ILE A 378 1.54 16.51 -15.13
CA ILE A 378 1.88 15.99 -16.45
C ILE A 378 0.97 14.80 -16.78
N GLU A 379 0.72 13.90 -15.83
CA GLU A 379 -0.20 12.80 -16.07
C GLU A 379 -1.62 13.30 -16.43
N LYS A 380 -2.14 14.30 -15.70
CA LYS A 380 -3.44 14.93 -16.04
C LYS A 380 -3.43 15.58 -17.42
N LYS A 381 -2.34 16.25 -17.80
CA LYS A 381 -2.20 16.86 -19.14
C LYS A 381 -2.18 15.78 -20.23
N LEU A 382 -1.57 14.62 -19.99
CA LEU A 382 -1.60 13.49 -20.92
C LEU A 382 -3.02 12.93 -21.08
N ASP A 383 -3.80 12.84 -20.00
CA ASP A 383 -5.22 12.46 -20.10
C ASP A 383 -6.02 13.50 -20.92
N LEU A 384 -5.72 14.80 -20.78
CA LEU A 384 -6.34 15.84 -21.61
C LEU A 384 -5.97 15.72 -23.09
N VAL A 385 -4.77 15.27 -23.41
CA VAL A 385 -4.36 14.96 -24.80
C VAL A 385 -5.16 13.78 -25.34
N GLU A 386 -5.31 12.71 -24.57
CA GLU A 386 -6.15 11.55 -24.94
C GLU A 386 -7.60 11.98 -25.24
N MET A 387 -8.14 12.90 -24.43
CA MET A 387 -9.47 13.47 -24.60
C MET A 387 -9.57 14.55 -25.69
N LYS A 388 -8.49 14.82 -26.43
CA LYS A 388 -8.40 15.90 -27.44
C LYS A 388 -8.73 17.30 -26.89
N LYS A 389 -8.52 17.51 -25.59
CA LYS A 389 -8.70 18.80 -24.88
C LYS A 389 -7.42 19.62 -24.73
N LEU A 390 -6.27 19.01 -25.01
CA LEU A 390 -4.96 19.66 -25.03
C LEU A 390 -4.19 19.21 -26.26
N GLU A 391 -3.49 20.14 -26.92
CA GLU A 391 -2.70 19.84 -28.12
C GLU A 391 -1.39 19.16 -27.72
N ARG A 392 -1.08 18.03 -28.38
CA ARG A 392 0.04 17.15 -28.04
C ARG A 392 1.39 17.85 -28.24
N LEU A 393 1.57 18.55 -29.36
CA LEU A 393 2.84 19.23 -29.68
C LEU A 393 3.10 20.38 -28.72
N GLN A 394 2.07 21.13 -28.32
CA GLN A 394 2.17 22.20 -27.34
C GLN A 394 2.67 21.66 -25.99
N LEU A 395 2.08 20.56 -25.50
CA LEU A 395 2.54 19.92 -24.26
C LEU A 395 4.03 19.51 -24.32
N ILE A 396 4.45 18.93 -25.45
CA ILE A 396 5.85 18.52 -25.66
C ILE A 396 6.77 19.75 -25.71
N LYS A 397 6.39 20.80 -26.43
CA LYS A 397 7.15 22.06 -26.54
C LYS A 397 7.34 22.72 -25.18
N ASP A 398 6.27 22.82 -24.39
CA ASP A 398 6.30 23.42 -23.05
C ASP A 398 7.23 22.62 -22.12
N PHE A 399 7.06 21.29 -22.11
CA PHE A 399 7.89 20.40 -21.30
C PHE A 399 9.37 20.50 -21.69
N TYR A 400 9.67 20.43 -22.99
CA TYR A 400 11.04 20.49 -23.50
C TYR A 400 11.70 21.84 -23.20
N SER A 401 10.96 22.94 -23.34
CA SER A 401 11.45 24.29 -23.05
C SER A 401 11.85 24.44 -21.58
N SER A 402 11.04 23.94 -20.66
CA SER A 402 11.37 23.93 -19.23
C SER A 402 12.58 23.02 -18.95
N LEU A 403 12.62 21.83 -19.56
CA LEU A 403 13.74 20.90 -19.37
C LEU A 403 15.06 21.51 -19.87
N GLN A 404 15.06 22.18 -21.02
CA GLN A 404 16.24 22.82 -21.58
C GLN A 404 16.79 23.91 -20.64
N LYS A 405 15.93 24.73 -20.03
CA LYS A 405 16.35 25.74 -19.04
C LYS A 405 17.07 25.09 -17.86
N CYS A 406 16.49 24.02 -17.32
CA CYS A 406 17.07 23.25 -16.22
C CYS A 406 18.42 22.62 -16.62
N LEU A 407 18.52 21.99 -17.80
CA LEU A 407 19.78 21.42 -18.31
C LEU A 407 20.90 22.47 -18.46
N VAL A 408 20.58 23.68 -18.92
CA VAL A 408 21.55 24.78 -19.04
C VAL A 408 22.03 25.24 -17.66
N GLN A 409 21.14 25.32 -16.68
CA GLN A 409 21.50 25.69 -15.30
C GLN A 409 22.41 24.64 -14.64
N THR A 410 22.11 23.35 -14.81
CA THR A 410 22.96 22.26 -14.29
C THR A 410 24.36 22.29 -14.88
N LYS A 411 24.52 22.62 -16.18
CA LYS A 411 25.86 22.77 -16.78
C LYS A 411 26.67 23.94 -16.20
N LYS A 412 26.00 24.99 -15.72
CA LYS A 412 26.64 26.16 -15.10
C LYS A 412 27.01 25.93 -13.63
N LYS A 413 26.34 24.98 -12.97
CA LYS A 413 26.62 24.55 -11.59
C LYS A 413 26.97 23.06 -11.62
N PRO A 414 28.16 22.68 -12.14
CA PRO A 414 28.57 21.30 -12.13
C PRO A 414 28.55 20.77 -10.70
N PHE A 415 28.12 19.53 -10.56
CA PHE A 415 28.00 18.86 -9.28
C PHE A 415 29.31 18.95 -8.49
N THR A 416 29.32 19.72 -7.39
CA THR A 416 30.45 19.80 -6.46
C THR A 416 30.47 18.52 -5.64
N THR A 417 31.14 17.49 -6.10
CA THR A 417 31.28 16.28 -5.30
C THR A 417 32.62 15.66 -5.62
N LYS A 418 33.44 15.55 -4.58
CA LYS A 418 34.51 14.55 -4.51
C LYS A 418 33.95 13.27 -5.13
N LYS A 419 34.70 12.66 -6.07
CA LYS A 419 34.43 11.30 -6.53
C LYS A 419 34.36 10.42 -5.28
N ASN A 420 33.17 10.25 -4.70
CA ASN A 420 32.93 9.16 -3.79
C ASN A 420 32.98 7.95 -4.70
N ASN A 421 34.14 7.30 -4.71
CA ASN A 421 34.32 5.96 -5.21
C ASN A 421 33.37 5.08 -4.40
N LEU A 422 32.08 5.07 -4.77
CA LEU A 422 31.30 3.85 -4.66
C LEU A 422 32.10 2.87 -5.50
N GLU A 423 32.89 2.05 -4.80
CA GLU A 423 33.61 0.95 -5.41
C GLU A 423 32.59 0.28 -6.31
N SER A 424 32.86 0.33 -7.61
CA SER A 424 32.27 -0.64 -8.51
C SER A 424 32.52 -1.98 -7.81
N GLU A 425 31.45 -2.76 -7.55
CA GLU A 425 31.59 -4.18 -7.21
C GLU A 425 32.77 -4.67 -8.05
N PRO A 426 33.89 -5.12 -7.45
CA PRO A 426 35.09 -5.39 -8.20
C PRO A 426 34.64 -6.30 -9.32
N GLU A 427 34.86 -5.89 -10.57
CA GLU A 427 34.77 -6.82 -11.69
C GLU A 427 35.60 -8.00 -11.23
N LYS A 428 34.95 -9.10 -10.83
CA LYS A 428 35.63 -10.33 -10.47
C LYS A 428 36.52 -10.56 -11.67
N LYS A 429 37.83 -10.38 -11.51
CA LYS A 429 38.79 -10.65 -12.57
C LYS A 429 38.50 -12.09 -12.94
N ASN A 430 37.86 -12.30 -14.08
CA ASN A 430 37.54 -13.64 -14.58
C ASN A 430 38.88 -14.23 -15.02
N LEU A 431 39.69 -14.61 -14.04
CA LEU A 431 40.96 -15.28 -14.27
C LEU A 431 40.66 -16.63 -14.90
N CYS A 432 41.45 -16.97 -15.91
CA CYS A 432 41.34 -18.23 -16.60
C CYS A 432 41.52 -19.38 -15.59
N PRO A 433 40.53 -20.27 -15.42
CA PRO A 433 40.61 -21.35 -14.43
C PRO A 433 41.71 -22.36 -14.77
N LEU A 434 42.22 -22.34 -16.00
CA LEU A 434 43.26 -23.25 -16.47
C LEU A 434 44.68 -22.74 -16.20
N CYS A 435 44.92 -21.42 -16.23
CA CYS A 435 46.28 -20.88 -16.08
C CYS A 435 46.44 -19.83 -14.97
N ASN A 436 45.35 -19.37 -14.35
CA ASN A 436 45.30 -18.34 -13.30
C ASN A 436 46.08 -17.04 -13.60
N LYS A 437 46.48 -16.83 -14.86
CA LYS A 437 47.33 -15.72 -15.32
C LYS A 437 46.68 -14.93 -16.46
N GLY A 438 45.87 -15.58 -17.29
CA GLY A 438 45.11 -14.91 -18.35
C GLY A 438 43.70 -14.54 -17.88
N GLU A 439 43.05 -13.63 -18.59
CA GLU A 439 41.67 -13.22 -18.34
C GLU A 439 40.73 -13.89 -19.36
N ILE A 440 39.51 -14.24 -18.94
CA ILE A 440 38.49 -14.80 -19.82
C ILE A 440 37.82 -13.69 -20.63
N LYS A 441 37.92 -13.79 -21.95
CA LYS A 441 37.29 -12.88 -22.91
C LYS A 441 36.18 -13.60 -23.67
N VAL A 442 35.03 -12.95 -23.84
CA VAL A 442 33.94 -13.45 -24.69
C VAL A 442 34.23 -13.08 -26.15
N LYS A 443 34.19 -14.08 -27.04
CA LYS A 443 34.35 -13.95 -28.49
C LYS A 443 33.15 -14.56 -29.21
N ASN A 444 32.95 -14.14 -30.46
CA ASN A 444 31.93 -14.70 -31.34
C ASN A 444 32.59 -15.62 -32.36
N THR A 445 31.95 -16.74 -32.68
CA THR A 445 32.29 -17.56 -33.84
C THR A 445 31.82 -16.88 -35.13
N GLY A 446 32.37 -17.28 -36.28
CA GLY A 446 31.90 -16.83 -37.60
C GLY A 446 30.43 -17.15 -37.90
N ARG A 447 29.76 -17.98 -37.07
CA ARG A 447 28.32 -18.31 -37.14
C ARG A 447 27.50 -17.65 -36.02
N GLY A 448 28.05 -16.65 -35.32
CA GLY A 448 27.32 -15.85 -34.33
C GLY A 448 27.16 -16.48 -32.92
N LYS A 449 27.65 -17.72 -32.69
CA LYS A 449 27.68 -18.31 -31.34
C LYS A 449 28.76 -17.66 -30.49
N LYS A 450 28.46 -17.40 -29.21
CA LYS A 450 29.41 -16.84 -28.24
C LYS A 450 30.23 -17.95 -27.58
N TYR A 451 31.49 -17.68 -27.31
CA TYR A 451 32.38 -18.54 -26.53
C TYR A 451 33.31 -17.70 -25.67
N GLN A 452 33.75 -18.23 -24.54
CA GLN A 452 34.76 -17.67 -23.66
C GLN A 452 36.12 -18.27 -23.98
N GLN A 453 37.17 -17.45 -24.01
CA GLN A 453 38.54 -17.88 -24.29
C GLN A 453 39.53 -17.11 -23.41
N CYS A 454 40.59 -17.78 -22.97
CA CYS A 454 41.71 -17.14 -22.27
C CYS A 454 42.42 -16.11 -23.15
N SER A 455 42.74 -14.94 -22.57
CA SER A 455 43.47 -13.86 -23.24
C SER A 455 44.88 -14.23 -23.68
N ARG A 456 45.45 -15.31 -23.11
CA ARG A 456 46.79 -15.81 -23.44
C ARG A 456 46.80 -16.89 -24.52
N PHE A 457 45.67 -17.17 -25.18
CA PHE A 457 45.63 -18.09 -26.31
C PHE A 457 46.60 -17.65 -27.42
N PRO A 458 47.44 -18.53 -28.00
CA PRO A 458 47.44 -20.00 -27.87
C PRO A 458 48.24 -20.58 -26.70
N HIS A 459 48.97 -19.78 -25.91
CA HIS A 459 49.75 -20.26 -24.76
C HIS A 459 48.90 -20.80 -23.60
N CYS A 460 47.58 -20.63 -23.65
CA CYS A 460 46.60 -21.25 -22.77
C CYS A 460 45.35 -21.57 -23.58
N GLU A 461 45.02 -22.86 -23.69
CA GLU A 461 43.98 -23.36 -24.60
C GLU A 461 42.57 -23.34 -24.01
N PHE A 462 42.36 -22.70 -22.86
CA PHE A 462 41.03 -22.63 -22.25
C PHE A 462 40.03 -21.94 -23.19
N MET A 463 38.99 -22.68 -23.57
CA MET A 463 37.88 -22.26 -24.40
C MET A 463 36.59 -22.99 -23.98
N GLU A 464 35.48 -22.26 -23.83
CA GLU A 464 34.18 -22.82 -23.45
C GLU A 464 33.06 -22.08 -24.19
N TYR A 465 32.07 -22.80 -24.74
CA TYR A 465 30.95 -22.16 -25.43
C TYR A 465 29.92 -21.60 -24.42
N ILE A 466 29.35 -20.42 -24.73
CA ILE A 466 28.30 -19.77 -23.91
C ILE A 466 26.92 -19.99 -24.54
#